data_AF-T2KM71-F1
#
_entry.id   AF-T2KM71-F1
#
_cell.length_a   1.000
_cell.length_b   1.000
_cell.length_c   1.000
_cell.angle_alpha   90.00
_cell.angle_beta   90.00
_cell.angle_gamma   90.00
#
_symmetry.space_group_name_H-M   'P 1'
#
loop_
_entity.id
_entity.type
_entity.pdbx_description
1 polymer ?
#
loop_
_entity_poly.entity_id
_entity_poly.type
_entity_poly.pdbx_seq_one_letter_code
_entity_poly.pdbx_strand_id
1 'polypeptide(L)'
;MNHLKTYIVFKVFTIVLVLAFLAPTFVKFNHVFETHLHEVCHGEKKAHLHTADIDCEFYKFQLNHHFTIPVFTAEILDVKENHSLISTQYFFLNTFQQLHFSLRAPPTII
;
A
#
# COMPACT_ATOMS: atom_id res chain seq x y z
N MET A 1 -38.44 -3.79 44.43
CA MET A 1 -36.96 -3.69 44.63
C MET A 1 -36.14 -4.53 43.65
N ASN A 2 -36.59 -5.70 43.21
CA ASN A 2 -35.83 -6.54 42.26
C ASN A 2 -35.67 -5.90 40.86
N HIS A 3 -36.71 -5.26 40.33
CA HIS A 3 -36.67 -4.70 38.96
C HIS A 3 -35.63 -3.57 38.77
N LEU A 4 -35.39 -2.76 39.81
CA LEU A 4 -34.36 -1.72 39.82
C LEU A 4 -32.95 -2.33 39.81
N LYS A 5 -32.73 -3.41 40.58
CA LYS A 5 -31.46 -4.14 40.58
C LYS A 5 -31.19 -4.75 39.21
N THR A 6 -32.18 -5.38 38.58
CA THR A 6 -32.02 -5.99 37.25
C THR A 6 -31.67 -4.95 36.19
N TYR A 7 -32.29 -3.77 36.22
CA TYR A 7 -31.99 -2.67 35.29
C TYR A 7 -30.57 -2.11 35.48
N ILE A 8 -30.12 -1.96 36.72
CA ILE A 8 -28.75 -1.51 37.03
C ILE A 8 -27.73 -2.55 36.54
N VAL A 9 -27.97 -3.84 36.82
CA VAL A 9 -27.11 -4.94 36.34
C VAL A 9 -27.04 -4.94 34.82
N PHE A 10 -28.18 -4.80 34.14
CA PHE A 10 -28.21 -4.73 32.68
C PHE A 10 -27.43 -3.55 32.12
N LYS A 11 -27.56 -2.36 32.72
CA LYS A 11 -26.78 -1.16 32.33
C LYS A 11 -25.28 -1.33 32.54
N VAL A 12 -24.88 -1.92 33.66
CA VAL A 12 -23.45 -2.19 33.92
C VAL A 12 -22.93 -3.19 32.90
N PHE A 13 -23.70 -4.24 32.61
CA PHE A 13 -23.32 -5.24 31.62
C PHE A 13 -23.16 -4.64 30.22
N THR A 14 -24.07 -3.76 29.79
CA THR A 14 -23.94 -3.10 28.47
C THR A 14 -22.72 -2.18 28.41
N ILE A 15 -22.41 -1.45 29.48
CA ILE A 15 -21.20 -0.62 29.54
C ILE A 15 -19.94 -1.50 29.46
N VAL A 16 -19.89 -2.60 30.22
CA VAL A 16 -18.77 -3.56 30.20
C VAL A 16 -18.59 -4.15 28.79
N LEU A 17 -19.69 -4.51 28.13
CA LEU A 17 -19.65 -5.03 26.77
C LEU A 17 -19.07 -4.00 25.79
N VAL A 18 -19.50 -2.74 25.87
CA VAL A 18 -18.98 -1.65 25.04
C VAL A 18 -17.48 -1.44 25.27
N LEU A 19 -17.03 -1.45 26.53
CA LEU A 19 -15.61 -1.33 26.87
C LEU A 19 -14.80 -2.52 26.34
N ALA A 20 -15.33 -3.74 26.40
CA ALA A 20 -14.69 -4.93 25.86
C ALA A 20 -14.50 -4.83 24.33
N PHE A 21 -15.50 -4.32 23.60
CA PHE A 21 -15.37 -4.08 22.16
C PHE A 21 -14.36 -2.98 21.81
N LEU A 22 -14.19 -1.97 22.68
CA LEU A 22 -13.23 -0.88 22.48
C LEU A 22 -11.79 -1.25 22.87
N ALA A 23 -11.59 -2.28 23.70
CA ALA A 23 -10.27 -2.67 24.21
C ALA A 23 -9.22 -2.89 23.11
N PRO A 24 -9.50 -3.59 21.99
CA PRO A 24 -8.53 -3.76 20.91
C PRO A 24 -8.08 -2.42 20.29
N THR A 25 -9.00 -1.46 20.18
CA THR A 25 -8.70 -0.12 19.64
C THR A 25 -7.75 0.65 20.55
N PHE A 26 -7.93 0.56 21.87
CA PHE A 26 -7.03 1.20 22.84
C PHE A 26 -5.62 0.59 22.82
N VAL A 27 -5.51 -0.75 22.72
CA VAL A 27 -4.21 -1.42 22.61
C VAL A 27 -3.48 -0.95 21.34
N LYS A 28 -4.20 -0.92 20.21
CA LYS A 28 -3.66 -0.39 18.93
C LYS A 28 -3.23 1.06 19.02
N PHE A 29 -4.02 1.90 19.67
CA PHE A 29 -3.71 3.32 19.85
C PHE A 29 -2.45 3.52 20.68
N ASN A 30 -2.29 2.79 21.80
CA ASN A 30 -1.07 2.85 22.61
C ASN A 30 0.17 2.37 21.84
N HIS A 31 0.04 1.29 21.07
CA HIS A 31 1.13 0.76 20.25
C HIS A 31 1.68 1.77 19.23
N VAL A 32 0.87 2.72 18.74
CA VAL A 32 1.33 3.81 17.84
C VAL A 32 2.35 4.72 18.54
N PHE A 33 2.25 4.87 19.86
CA PHE A 33 3.16 5.70 20.65
C PHE A 33 4.30 4.90 21.30
N GLU A 34 4.30 3.57 21.16
CA GLU A 34 5.47 2.79 21.54
C GLU A 34 6.64 3.19 20.63
N THR A 35 7.75 3.54 21.25
CA THR A 35 8.99 3.84 20.54
C THR A 35 9.59 2.53 20.02
N HIS A 36 9.08 2.07 18.89
CA HIS A 36 9.79 1.13 18.05
C HIS A 36 11.01 1.84 17.48
N LEU A 37 12.16 1.18 17.49
CA LEU A 37 13.38 1.65 16.81
C LEU A 37 13.08 1.76 15.31
N HIS A 38 12.59 2.92 14.89
CA HIS A 38 12.53 3.26 13.47
C HIS A 38 13.96 3.52 13.02
N GLU A 39 14.57 2.51 12.41
CA GLU A 39 15.83 2.68 11.71
C GLU A 39 15.58 3.67 10.56
N VAL A 40 16.17 4.87 10.68
CA VAL A 40 16.06 5.90 9.64
C VAL A 40 16.81 5.39 8.41
N CYS A 41 16.09 5.23 7.30
CA CYS A 41 16.69 4.76 6.05
C CYS A 41 17.62 5.85 5.48
N HIS A 42 18.93 5.64 5.58
CA HIS A 42 19.95 6.57 5.08
C HIS A 42 20.33 6.35 3.60
N GLY A 43 19.52 5.61 2.84
CA GLY A 43 19.65 5.54 1.37
C GLY A 43 20.62 4.48 0.85
N GLU A 44 21.06 3.52 1.67
CA GLU A 44 21.75 2.35 1.14
C GLU A 44 20.77 1.51 0.31
N LYS A 45 21.16 1.11 -0.91
CA LYS A 45 20.37 0.27 -1.83
C LYS A 45 20.22 -1.18 -1.36
N LYS A 46 20.12 -1.41 -0.05
CA LYS A 46 19.67 -2.68 0.50
C LYS A 46 18.16 -2.54 0.64
N ALA A 47 17.42 -3.49 0.09
CA ALA A 47 16.00 -3.56 0.36
C ALA A 47 15.84 -3.77 1.86
N HIS A 48 15.61 -2.70 2.62
CA HIS A 48 15.17 -2.75 3.99
C HIS A 48 13.73 -3.24 3.95
N LEU A 49 13.54 -4.53 3.63
CA LEU A 49 12.37 -5.23 4.11
C LEU A 49 12.52 -5.13 5.62
N HIS A 50 11.68 -4.30 6.26
CA HIS A 50 11.53 -4.35 7.71
C HIS A 50 11.48 -5.83 8.05
N THR A 51 12.46 -6.30 8.83
CA THR A 51 12.49 -7.68 9.32
C THR A 51 11.09 -7.97 9.76
N ALA A 52 10.43 -8.93 9.08
CA ALA A 52 9.01 -9.18 9.28
C ALA A 52 8.80 -9.35 10.77
N ASP A 53 8.17 -8.37 11.41
CA ASP A 53 8.00 -8.35 12.85
C ASP A 53 6.88 -9.33 13.16
N ILE A 54 7.27 -10.60 13.15
CA ILE A 54 6.40 -11.77 13.30
C ILE A 54 5.72 -11.79 14.67
N ASP A 55 6.22 -11.02 15.63
CA ASP A 55 5.68 -10.86 16.98
C ASP A 55 4.99 -9.50 17.23
N CYS A 56 4.56 -8.81 16.17
CA CYS A 56 3.82 -7.58 16.33
C CYS A 56 2.44 -7.85 16.98
N GLU A 57 2.25 -7.42 18.23
CA GLU A 57 1.01 -7.61 18.98
C GLU A 57 -0.22 -7.01 18.28
N PHE A 58 -0.01 -6.05 17.39
CA PHE A 58 -1.03 -5.44 16.53
C PHE A 58 -1.75 -6.47 15.65
N TYR A 59 -1.04 -7.51 15.18
CA TYR A 59 -1.60 -8.58 14.34
C TYR A 59 -2.54 -9.52 15.11
N LYS A 60 -2.48 -9.54 16.46
CA LYS A 60 -3.40 -10.35 17.29
C LYS A 60 -4.86 -9.89 17.16
N PHE A 61 -5.09 -8.65 16.70
CA PHE A 61 -6.42 -8.03 16.58
C PHE A 61 -6.73 -7.59 15.13
N GLN A 62 -6.51 -8.47 14.15
CA GLN A 62 -6.72 -8.15 12.75
C GLN A 62 -8.23 -8.12 12.39
N LEU A 63 -8.78 -6.92 12.22
CA LEU A 63 -10.20 -6.72 11.87
C LEU A 63 -10.49 -6.94 10.37
N ASN A 64 -9.48 -6.74 9.52
CA ASN A 64 -9.57 -6.91 8.08
C ASN A 64 -9.02 -8.27 7.67
N HIS A 65 -9.77 -8.99 6.84
CA HIS A 65 -9.32 -10.22 6.22
C HIS A 65 -8.26 -9.87 5.18
N HIS A 66 -7.15 -10.62 5.17
CA HIS A 66 -6.15 -10.50 4.12
C HIS A 66 -6.81 -10.79 2.77
N PHE A 67 -6.88 -9.78 1.90
CA PHE A 67 -7.34 -9.95 0.54
C PHE A 67 -6.14 -10.25 -0.34
N THR A 68 -6.09 -11.46 -0.89
CA THR A 68 -5.10 -11.84 -1.89
C THR A 68 -5.69 -11.61 -3.27
N ILE A 69 -5.01 -10.80 -4.09
CA ILE A 69 -5.38 -10.64 -5.50
C ILE A 69 -5.14 -11.99 -6.19
N PRO A 70 -6.15 -12.60 -6.84
CA PRO A 70 -5.94 -13.82 -7.58
C PRO A 70 -4.95 -13.56 -8.72
N VAL A 71 -3.98 -14.46 -8.89
CA VAL A 71 -3.02 -14.40 -9.99
C VAL A 71 -3.79 -14.64 -11.29
N PHE A 72 -3.95 -13.59 -12.09
CA PHE A 72 -4.49 -13.71 -13.44
C PHE A 72 -3.36 -14.15 -14.37
N THR A 73 -3.43 -15.37 -14.86
CA THR A 73 -2.63 -15.83 -16.00
C THR A 73 -3.31 -15.34 -17.27
N ALA A 74 -2.76 -14.31 -17.90
CA ALA A 74 -3.19 -13.90 -19.23
C ALA A 74 -2.53 -14.82 -20.26
N GLU A 75 -3.33 -15.46 -21.11
CA GLU A 75 -2.82 -16.13 -22.31
C GLU A 75 -2.44 -15.05 -23.32
N ILE A 76 -1.14 -14.93 -23.59
CA ILE A 76 -0.65 -14.09 -24.67
C ILE A 76 -1.02 -14.81 -25.97
N LEU A 77 -1.97 -14.24 -26.72
CA LEU A 77 -2.28 -14.71 -28.06
C LEU A 77 -1.05 -14.48 -28.94
N ASP A 78 -0.48 -15.55 -29.47
CA ASP A 78 0.59 -15.48 -30.46
C ASP A 78 0.00 -15.00 -31.79
N VAL A 79 -0.07 -13.69 -31.96
CA VAL A 79 -0.51 -13.07 -33.21
C VAL A 79 0.62 -13.23 -34.20
N LYS A 80 0.46 -14.16 -35.14
CA LYS A 80 1.36 -14.29 -36.27
C LYS A 80 1.28 -13.03 -37.12
N GLU A 81 2.36 -12.26 -37.14
CA GLU A 81 2.49 -11.06 -37.94
C GLU A 81 2.29 -11.39 -39.43
N ASN A 82 1.16 -10.95 -40.00
CA ASN A 82 0.81 -11.14 -41.42
C ASN A 82 1.09 -9.90 -42.26
N HIS A 83 1.89 -8.97 -41.74
CA HIS A 83 2.31 -7.79 -42.48
C HIS A 83 3.68 -8.04 -43.10
N SER A 84 3.86 -7.64 -44.35
CA SER A 84 5.18 -7.56 -44.95
C SER A 84 5.92 -6.36 -44.33
N LEU A 85 7.20 -6.54 -43.98
CA LEU A 85 8.06 -5.42 -43.62
C LEU A 85 8.22 -4.54 -44.85
N ILE A 86 7.50 -3.42 -44.89
CA ILE A 86 7.76 -2.38 -45.87
C ILE A 86 9.07 -1.72 -45.45
N SER A 87 10.18 -2.16 -46.05
CA SER A 87 11.48 -1.48 -45.97
C SER A 87 11.45 -0.23 -46.85
N THR A 88 10.55 0.70 -46.56
CA THR A 88 10.71 2.05 -47.06
C THR A 88 11.75 2.70 -46.16
N GLN A 89 12.97 2.84 -46.69
CA GLN A 89 13.94 3.74 -46.12
C GLN A 89 13.26 5.12 -46.13
N TYR A 90 12.95 5.65 -44.95
CA TYR A 90 12.37 6.98 -44.81
C TYR A 90 13.42 7.97 -45.31
N PHE A 91 13.37 8.29 -46.61
CA PHE A 91 14.22 9.30 -47.22
C PHE A 91 13.67 10.65 -46.78
N PHE A 92 14.17 11.15 -45.65
CA PHE A 92 13.99 12.54 -45.29
C PHE A 92 14.70 13.38 -46.37
N LEU A 93 13.91 14.04 -47.23
CA LEU A 93 14.43 14.98 -48.23
C LEU A 93 15.08 16.22 -47.57
N ASN A 94 14.83 16.42 -46.28
CA ASN A 94 15.39 17.52 -45.49
C ASN A 94 16.19 16.97 -44.31
N THR A 95 17.43 17.43 -44.15
CA THR A 95 18.29 17.10 -43.00
C THR A 95 17.90 17.87 -41.74
N PHE A 96 17.09 18.93 -41.88
CA PHE A 96 16.63 19.73 -40.75
C PHE A 96 15.38 19.13 -40.11
N GLN A 97 15.54 18.57 -38.92
CA GLN A 97 14.46 18.18 -38.03
C GLN A 97 14.57 18.97 -36.72
N GLN A 98 13.58 19.84 -36.45
CA GLN A 98 13.52 20.54 -35.17
C GLN A 98 13.16 19.53 -34.07
N LEU A 99 14.08 19.34 -33.13
CA LEU A 99 13.91 18.41 -32.02
C LEU A 99 12.88 19.00 -31.03
N HIS A 100 12.07 18.16 -30.41
CA HIS A 100 11.03 18.60 -29.46
C HIS A 100 11.59 19.33 -28.22
N PHE A 101 12.91 19.28 -28.02
CA PHE A 101 13.63 19.99 -26.96
C PHE A 101 14.45 21.19 -27.47
N SER A 102 14.42 21.52 -28.76
CA SER A 102 15.16 22.66 -29.32
C SER A 102 14.78 24.02 -28.71
N LEU A 103 13.59 24.10 -28.09
CA LEU A 103 13.06 25.31 -27.43
C LEU A 103 13.15 25.25 -25.90
N ARG A 104 13.71 24.18 -25.32
CA ARG A 104 13.87 24.10 -23.86
C ARG A 104 15.14 24.85 -23.47
N ALA A 105 15.03 25.72 -22.47
CA ALA A 105 16.19 26.35 -21.87
C ALA A 105 17.13 25.27 -21.29
N PRO A 106 18.45 25.47 -21.34
CA PRO A 106 19.41 24.55 -20.75
C PRO A 106 19.12 24.37 -19.26
N PRO A 107 19.29 23.15 -18.71
CA PRO A 107 19.03 22.90 -17.30
C PRO A 107 19.94 23.79 -16.45
N THR A 108 19.33 24.63 -15.61
CA THR A 108 20.07 25.42 -14.63
C THR A 108 20.41 24.52 -13.46
N ILE A 109 21.69 24.46 -13.10
CA ILE A 109 22.15 23.81 -11.88
C ILE A 109 21.71 24.72 -10.73
N ILE A 110 20.90 24.19 -9.82
CA ILE A 110 20.56 24.81 -8.53
C ILE A 110 21.50 24.21 -7.49
#